data_AF-A0A4Q3GA99-F1
#
_entry.id   AF-A0A4Q3GA99-F1
#
_cell.length_a   1.000
_cell.length_b   1.000
_cell.length_c   1.000
_cell.angle_alpha   90.00
_cell.angle_beta   90.00
_cell.angle_gamma   90.00
#
_symmetry.space_group_name_H-M   'P 1'
#
loop_
_entity.id
_entity.type
_entity.pdbx_description
1 polymer ?
#
loop_
_entity_poly.entity_id
_entity_poly.type
_entity_poly.pdbx_seq_one_letter_code
_entity_poly.pdbx_strand_id
1 'polypeptide(L)'
;MAVAMPAMAVYKCVSQDHVTYSDVPCGAAQVVLPPPPPSIDAAGARQQVDKERRQLAAIEKARDAERASREREQRADRKDKAARADKKKCVRLELERKWSAEDAASVSKTISAKTEAIRRAARRKAERHDAECGAAL
;
A
#
# COMPACT_ATOMS: atom_id res chain seq x y z
N MET A 1 37.60 45.35 70.08
CA MET A 1 36.88 46.14 69.05
C MET A 1 36.43 45.17 67.97
N ALA A 2 35.13 44.87 67.89
CA ALA A 2 34.57 44.01 66.86
C ALA A 2 34.25 44.86 65.62
N VAL A 3 34.92 44.58 64.51
CA VAL A 3 34.62 45.18 63.20
C VAL A 3 33.49 44.33 62.59
N ALA A 4 32.31 44.92 62.43
CA ALA A 4 31.20 44.28 61.73
C ALA A 4 31.54 44.15 60.24
N MET A 5 31.64 42.92 59.73
CA MET A 5 31.72 42.69 58.29
C MET A 5 30.34 42.87 57.65
N PRO A 6 30.20 43.68 56.58
CA PRO A 6 28.93 43.81 55.89
C PRO A 6 28.61 42.48 55.19
N ALA A 7 27.33 42.09 55.22
CA ALA A 7 26.83 40.91 54.53
C ALA A 7 27.24 40.97 53.04
N MET A 8 28.00 39.97 52.58
CA MET A 8 28.50 39.88 51.22
C MET A 8 27.32 39.63 50.26
N ALA A 9 26.72 40.69 49.74
CA ALA A 9 25.73 40.61 48.69
C ALA A 9 26.45 40.37 47.36
N VAL A 10 26.50 39.10 46.92
CA VAL A 10 27.09 38.74 45.63
C VAL A 10 26.10 39.05 44.52
N TYR A 11 26.40 40.04 43.68
CA TYR A 11 25.61 40.41 42.52
C TYR A 11 26.04 39.60 41.30
N LYS A 12 25.06 39.00 40.61
CA LYS A 12 25.27 38.31 39.33
C LYS A 12 25.07 39.30 38.18
N CYS A 13 26.15 39.65 37.50
CA CYS A 13 26.12 40.50 36.31
C CYS A 13 26.16 39.63 35.05
N VAL A 14 25.27 39.91 34.09
CA VAL A 14 25.23 39.24 32.79
C VAL A 14 25.48 40.28 31.71
N SER A 15 26.58 40.15 30.97
CA SER A 15 26.92 41.03 29.85
C SER A 15 27.38 40.19 28.66
N GLN A 16 26.71 40.33 27.52
CA GLN A 16 27.11 39.72 26.23
C GLN A 16 27.69 38.29 26.39
N ASP A 17 26.86 37.38 26.91
CA ASP A 17 27.13 35.95 27.15
C ASP A 17 28.15 35.55 28.24
N HIS A 18 28.75 36.51 28.94
CA HIS A 18 29.57 36.23 30.12
C HIS A 18 28.85 36.57 31.42
N VAL A 19 28.99 35.67 32.41
CA VAL A 19 28.46 35.84 33.76
C VAL A 19 29.60 36.11 34.72
N THR A 20 29.55 37.25 35.40
CA THR A 20 30.51 37.65 36.43
C THR A 20 29.80 37.87 37.76
N TYR A 21 30.43 37.43 38.85
CA TYR A 21 29.93 37.62 40.21
C TYR A 21 30.82 38.63 40.92
N SER A 22 30.21 39.65 41.52
CA SER A 22 30.91 40.76 42.16
C SER A 22 30.18 41.18 43.43
N ASP A 23 30.92 41.60 44.44
CA ASP A 23 30.36 42.20 45.67
C ASP A 23 29.94 43.67 45.46
N VAL A 24 30.18 44.22 44.27
CA VAL A 24 29.75 45.55 43.84
C VAL A 24 28.57 45.42 42.86
N PRO A 25 27.47 46.19 43.03
CA PRO A 25 26.34 46.14 42.10
C PRO A 25 26.80 46.44 40.67
N CYS A 26 26.24 45.71 39.70
CA CYS A 26 26.53 45.94 38.29
C CYS A 26 26.23 47.40 37.97
N GLY A 27 27.23 48.15 37.50
CA GLY A 27 27.05 49.55 37.08
C GLY A 27 25.88 49.66 36.11
N ALA A 28 25.12 50.75 36.18
CA ALA A 28 23.76 51.00 35.64
C ALA A 28 23.44 50.52 34.20
N ALA A 29 23.65 49.24 33.93
CA ALA A 29 23.31 48.56 32.70
C ALA A 29 21.88 48.10 32.88
N GLN A 30 20.97 48.90 32.35
CA GLN A 30 19.57 48.53 32.21
C GLN A 30 19.51 47.17 31.52
N VAL A 31 18.96 46.17 32.20
CA VAL A 31 18.66 44.88 31.61
C VAL A 31 17.58 45.13 30.56
N VAL A 32 18.01 45.29 29.31
CA VAL A 32 17.09 45.37 28.18
C VAL A 32 16.51 43.98 27.99
N LEU A 33 15.27 43.77 28.46
CA LEU A 33 14.54 42.56 28.12
C LEU A 33 14.31 42.56 26.60
N PRO A 34 14.55 41.43 25.92
CA PRO A 34 14.21 41.31 24.51
C PRO A 34 12.70 41.53 24.32
N PRO A 35 12.29 42.15 23.20
CA PRO A 35 10.88 42.38 22.95
C PRO A 35 10.12 41.05 22.91
N PRO A 36 8.87 41.00 23.41
CA PRO A 36 8.06 39.80 23.34
C PRO A 36 7.89 39.38 21.87
N PRO A 37 7.81 38.07 21.57
CA PRO A 37 7.58 37.60 20.22
C PRO A 37 6.27 38.20 19.68
N PRO A 38 6.19 38.44 18.36
CA PRO A 38 4.98 39.00 17.75
C PRO A 38 3.78 38.11 18.05
N SER A 39 2.64 38.72 18.35
CA SER A 39 1.39 37.99 18.60
C SER A 39 1.05 37.13 17.40
N ILE A 40 1.02 35.81 17.59
CA ILE A 40 0.61 34.87 16.54
C ILE A 40 -0.86 35.13 16.23
N ASP A 41 -1.17 35.46 14.97
CA ASP A 41 -2.55 35.56 14.49
C ASP A 41 -3.20 34.16 14.49
N ALA A 42 -3.88 33.84 15.58
CA ALA A 42 -4.56 32.57 15.78
C ALA A 42 -5.68 32.33 14.74
N ALA A 43 -6.28 33.39 14.19
CA ALA A 43 -7.31 33.26 13.17
C ALA A 43 -6.70 32.89 11.81
N GLY A 44 -5.61 33.55 11.42
CA GLY A 44 -4.83 33.21 10.23
C GLY A 44 -4.26 31.79 10.28
N ALA A 45 -3.74 31.36 11.44
CA ALA A 45 -3.24 30.01 11.63
C ALA A 45 -4.34 28.94 11.47
N ARG A 46 -5.54 29.17 12.03
CA ARG A 46 -6.69 28.25 11.88
C ARG A 46 -7.14 28.13 10.43
N GLN A 47 -7.20 29.24 9.70
CA GLN A 47 -7.56 29.23 8.28
C GLN A 47 -6.56 28.46 7.42
N GLN A 48 -5.25 28.55 7.73
CA GLN A 48 -4.23 27.76 7.04
C GLN A 48 -4.40 26.27 7.31
N VAL A 49 -4.58 25.87 8.57
CA VAL A 49 -4.83 24.46 8.94
C VAL A 49 -6.07 23.91 8.24
N ASP A 50 -7.16 24.67 8.16
CA ASP A 50 -8.37 24.23 7.46
C ASP A 50 -8.16 24.06 5.95
N LYS A 51 -7.36 24.94 5.33
CA LYS A 51 -6.98 24.80 3.90
C LYS A 51 -6.12 23.56 3.69
N GLU A 52 -5.12 23.34 4.52
CA GLU A 52 -4.23 22.17 4.45
C GLU A 52 -5.01 20.87 4.65
N ARG A 53 -5.94 20.83 5.62
CA ARG A 53 -6.83 19.68 5.85
C ARG A 53 -7.68 19.37 4.63
N ARG A 54 -8.25 20.39 3.98
CA ARG A 54 -9.04 20.20 2.74
C ARG A 54 -8.18 19.69 1.59
N GLN A 55 -6.96 20.19 1.46
CA GLN A 55 -6.01 19.71 0.46
C GLN A 55 -5.61 18.26 0.70
N LEU A 56 -5.30 17.88 1.95
CA LEU A 56 -5.01 16.50 2.33
C LEU A 56 -6.18 15.57 2.03
N ALA A 57 -7.40 15.95 2.42
CA ALA A 57 -8.60 15.16 2.14
C ALA A 57 -8.85 15.00 0.64
N ALA A 58 -8.57 16.03 -0.17
CA ALA A 58 -8.68 15.95 -1.63
C ALA A 58 -7.66 14.98 -2.23
N ILE A 59 -6.41 15.00 -1.74
CA ILE A 59 -5.34 14.10 -2.16
C ILE A 59 -5.69 12.65 -1.79
N GLU A 60 -6.14 12.40 -0.56
CA GLU A 60 -6.56 11.07 -0.10
C GLU A 60 -7.69 10.52 -0.97
N LYS A 61 -8.74 11.33 -1.21
CA LYS A 61 -9.84 10.95 -2.07
C LYS A 61 -9.40 10.62 -3.50
N ALA A 62 -8.45 11.38 -4.06
CA ALA A 62 -7.90 11.10 -5.38
C ALA A 62 -7.14 9.76 -5.41
N ARG A 63 -6.34 9.47 -4.37
CA ARG A 63 -5.61 8.20 -4.25
C ARG A 63 -6.55 7.01 -4.09
N ASP A 64 -7.63 7.16 -3.33
CA ASP A 64 -8.62 6.09 -3.16
C ASP A 64 -9.39 5.82 -4.45
N ALA A 65 -9.77 6.88 -5.18
CA ALA A 65 -10.41 6.74 -6.49
C ALA A 65 -9.50 6.01 -7.49
N GLU A 66 -8.20 6.36 -7.53
CA GLU A 66 -7.22 5.70 -8.39
C GLU A 66 -6.97 4.25 -7.98
N ARG A 67 -6.90 3.97 -6.67
CA ARG A 67 -6.77 2.59 -6.18
C ARG A 67 -7.98 1.76 -6.59
N ALA A 68 -9.18 2.31 -6.43
CA ALA A 68 -10.43 1.64 -6.79
C ALA A 68 -10.52 1.39 -8.31
N SER A 69 -10.08 2.32 -9.17
CA SER A 69 -10.07 2.11 -10.61
C SER A 69 -9.06 1.02 -11.02
N ARG A 70 -7.83 1.09 -10.50
CA ARG A 70 -6.79 0.07 -10.75
C ARG A 70 -7.22 -1.31 -10.28
N GLU A 71 -7.92 -1.39 -9.14
CA GLU A 71 -8.42 -2.68 -8.64
C GLU A 71 -9.52 -3.25 -9.55
N ARG A 72 -10.42 -2.41 -10.07
CA ARG A 72 -11.45 -2.83 -11.04
C ARG A 72 -10.82 -3.35 -12.34
N GLU A 73 -9.84 -2.62 -12.88
CA GLU A 73 -9.11 -3.03 -14.08
C GLU A 73 -8.37 -4.36 -13.86
N GLN A 74 -7.64 -4.49 -12.75
CA GLN A 74 -6.96 -5.75 -12.41
C GLN A 74 -7.93 -6.92 -12.24
N ARG A 75 -9.11 -6.69 -11.66
CA ARG A 75 -10.15 -7.71 -11.52
C ARG A 75 -10.69 -8.12 -12.90
N ALA A 76 -10.92 -7.17 -13.80
CA ALA A 76 -11.34 -7.46 -15.18
C ALA A 76 -10.26 -8.26 -15.93
N ASP A 77 -9.01 -7.81 -15.90
CA ASP A 77 -7.87 -8.49 -16.53
C ASP A 77 -7.69 -9.92 -16.02
N ARG A 78 -7.85 -10.14 -14.71
CA ARG A 78 -7.76 -11.49 -14.12
C ARG A 78 -8.87 -12.40 -14.64
N LYS A 79 -10.10 -11.90 -14.73
CA LYS A 79 -11.23 -12.65 -15.29
C LYS A 79 -10.99 -13.00 -16.76
N ASP A 80 -10.52 -12.04 -17.56
CA ASP A 80 -10.23 -12.26 -18.97
C ASP A 80 -9.11 -13.27 -19.18
N LYS A 81 -8.04 -13.19 -18.37
CA LYS A 81 -6.94 -14.15 -18.39
C LYS A 81 -7.41 -15.56 -18.00
N ALA A 82 -8.24 -15.68 -16.96
CA ALA A 82 -8.81 -16.95 -16.55
C ALA A 82 -9.68 -17.55 -17.68
N ALA A 83 -10.60 -16.76 -18.24
CA ALA A 83 -11.46 -17.20 -19.35
C ALA A 83 -10.65 -17.62 -20.59
N ARG A 84 -9.56 -16.92 -20.91
CA ARG A 84 -8.64 -17.32 -22.01
C ARG A 84 -7.90 -18.62 -21.69
N ALA A 85 -7.48 -18.83 -20.45
CA ALA A 85 -6.83 -20.06 -20.02
C ALA A 85 -7.78 -21.26 -20.11
N ASP A 86 -9.02 -21.09 -19.64
CA ASP A 86 -10.07 -22.12 -19.70
C ASP A 86 -10.39 -22.47 -21.14
N LYS A 87 -10.57 -21.47 -22.02
CA LYS A 87 -10.76 -21.71 -23.47
C LYS A 87 -9.60 -22.51 -24.08
N LYS A 88 -8.36 -22.15 -23.80
CA LYS A 88 -7.18 -22.90 -24.30
C LYS A 88 -7.16 -24.33 -23.79
N LYS A 89 -7.50 -24.53 -22.52
CA LYS A 89 -7.59 -25.86 -21.90
C LYS A 89 -8.66 -26.71 -22.60
N CYS A 90 -9.83 -26.14 -22.85
CA CYS A 90 -10.92 -26.82 -23.54
C CYS A 90 -10.57 -27.17 -24.98
N VAL A 91 -9.98 -26.24 -25.74
CA VAL A 91 -9.51 -26.54 -27.10
C VAL A 91 -8.52 -27.70 -27.12
N ARG A 92 -7.59 -27.74 -26.16
CA ARG A 92 -6.65 -28.86 -26.04
C ARG A 92 -7.36 -30.19 -25.75
N LEU A 93 -8.27 -30.20 -24.79
CA LEU A 93 -9.02 -31.41 -24.43
C LEU A 93 -9.95 -31.87 -25.56
N GLU A 94 -10.51 -30.94 -26.34
CA GLU A 94 -11.33 -31.26 -27.50
C GLU A 94 -10.50 -31.95 -28.58
N LEU A 95 -9.28 -31.46 -28.85
CA LEU A 95 -8.34 -32.12 -29.77
C LEU A 95 -7.97 -33.52 -29.28
N GLU A 96 -7.64 -33.67 -28.00
CA GLU A 96 -7.33 -34.99 -27.41
C GLU A 96 -8.51 -35.96 -27.53
N ARG A 97 -9.73 -35.48 -27.31
CA ARG A 97 -10.96 -36.25 -27.50
C ARG A 97 -11.09 -36.69 -28.96
N LYS A 98 -10.98 -35.76 -29.92
CA LYS A 98 -11.09 -36.05 -31.36
C LYS A 98 -10.09 -37.11 -31.80
N TRP A 99 -8.80 -36.91 -31.51
CA TRP A 99 -7.76 -37.87 -31.88
C TRP A 99 -7.99 -39.24 -31.23
N SER A 100 -8.39 -39.27 -29.95
CA SER A 100 -8.67 -40.55 -29.31
C SER A 100 -9.88 -41.27 -29.89
N ALA A 101 -10.87 -40.54 -30.40
CA ALA A 101 -12.02 -41.11 -31.10
C ALA A 101 -11.61 -41.65 -32.48
N GLU A 102 -10.74 -40.94 -33.20
CA GLU A 102 -10.15 -41.41 -34.46
C GLU A 102 -9.30 -42.66 -34.24
N ASP A 103 -8.45 -42.68 -33.21
CA ASP A 103 -7.67 -43.86 -32.81
C ASP A 103 -8.59 -45.04 -32.52
N ALA A 104 -9.66 -44.84 -31.74
CA ALA A 104 -10.64 -45.88 -31.43
C ALA A 104 -11.49 -46.32 -32.64
N ALA A 105 -11.66 -45.47 -33.65
CA ALA A 105 -12.33 -45.81 -34.89
C ALA A 105 -11.41 -46.58 -35.87
N SER A 106 -10.10 -46.31 -35.82
CA SER A 106 -9.10 -46.95 -36.68
C SER A 106 -8.74 -48.39 -36.28
N VAL A 107 -9.00 -48.79 -35.03
CA VAL A 107 -8.73 -50.17 -34.60
C VAL A 107 -9.72 -51.17 -35.22
N SER A 108 -9.21 -52.38 -35.49
CA SER A 108 -9.98 -53.52 -35.98
C SER A 108 -11.27 -53.75 -35.19
N LYS A 109 -12.32 -54.19 -35.89
CA LYS A 109 -13.61 -54.59 -35.31
C LYS A 109 -13.50 -55.85 -34.42
N THR A 110 -12.39 -56.60 -34.51
CA THR A 110 -12.16 -57.77 -33.66
C THR A 110 -11.97 -57.36 -32.20
N ILE A 111 -12.70 -58.03 -31.30
CA ILE A 111 -12.64 -57.73 -29.87
C ILE A 111 -11.40 -58.40 -29.29
N SER A 112 -10.40 -57.59 -28.96
CA SER A 112 -9.21 -57.97 -28.21
C SER A 112 -9.07 -57.08 -26.97
N ALA A 113 -8.29 -57.53 -25.98
CA ALA A 113 -8.01 -56.71 -24.79
C ALA A 113 -7.39 -55.34 -25.17
N LYS A 114 -6.60 -55.28 -26.25
CA LYS A 114 -5.96 -54.06 -26.74
C LYS A 114 -6.97 -53.10 -27.38
N THR A 115 -7.90 -53.60 -28.20
CA THR A 115 -8.94 -52.77 -28.83
C THR A 115 -9.92 -52.22 -27.78
N GLU A 116 -10.28 -53.02 -26.77
CA GLU A 116 -11.10 -52.59 -25.64
C GLU A 116 -10.40 -51.53 -24.77
N ALA A 117 -9.10 -51.67 -24.55
CA ALA A 117 -8.32 -50.66 -23.83
C ALA A 117 -8.30 -49.30 -24.57
N ILE A 118 -8.14 -49.31 -25.90
CA ILE A 118 -8.16 -48.09 -26.72
C ILE A 118 -9.54 -47.42 -26.69
N ARG A 119 -10.62 -48.18 -26.85
CA ARG A 119 -12.00 -47.67 -26.73
C ARG A 119 -12.28 -47.07 -25.35
N ARG A 120 -11.84 -47.74 -24.29
CA ARG A 120 -11.98 -47.23 -22.91
C ARG A 120 -11.18 -45.94 -22.69
N ALA A 121 -9.98 -45.84 -23.27
CA ALA A 121 -9.17 -44.64 -23.18
C ALA A 121 -9.83 -43.45 -23.91
N ALA A 122 -10.40 -43.68 -25.10
CA ALA A 122 -11.17 -42.68 -25.84
C ALA A 122 -12.38 -42.18 -25.03
N ARG A 123 -13.13 -43.11 -24.42
CA ARG A 123 -14.26 -42.77 -23.54
C ARG A 123 -13.83 -41.91 -22.36
N ARG A 124 -12.75 -42.25 -21.66
CA ARG A 124 -12.24 -41.47 -20.51
C ARG A 124 -11.81 -40.06 -20.92
N LYS A 125 -11.22 -39.88 -22.10
CA LYS A 125 -10.85 -38.56 -22.63
C LYS A 125 -12.09 -37.72 -22.96
N ALA A 126 -13.14 -38.34 -23.50
CA ALA A 126 -14.43 -37.69 -23.71
C ALA A 126 -15.07 -37.26 -22.38
N GLU A 127 -15.15 -38.16 -21.40
CA GLU A 127 -15.69 -37.86 -20.06
C GLU A 127 -14.91 -36.73 -19.38
N ARG A 128 -13.58 -36.69 -19.53
CA ARG A 128 -12.75 -35.59 -19.01
C ARG A 128 -13.04 -34.27 -19.69
N HIS A 129 -13.15 -34.26 -21.02
CA HIS A 129 -13.52 -33.06 -21.77
C HIS A 129 -14.89 -32.55 -21.30
N ASP A 130 -15.87 -33.42 -21.16
CA ASP A 130 -17.23 -33.04 -20.80
C ASP A 130 -17.32 -32.56 -19.34
N ALA A 131 -16.55 -33.14 -18.42
CA ALA A 131 -16.47 -32.68 -17.04
C ALA A 131 -15.83 -31.29 -16.90
N GLU A 132 -14.80 -31.00 -17.71
CA GLU A 132 -14.06 -29.74 -17.62
C GLU A 132 -14.67 -28.62 -18.47
N CYS A 133 -15.35 -28.96 -19.57
CA CYS A 133 -15.79 -28.00 -20.60
C CYS A 133 -17.27 -28.17 -21.02
N GLY A 134 -17.92 -29.27 -20.66
CA GLY A 134 -19.32 -29.56 -21.03
C GLY A 134 -20.37 -28.78 -20.23
N ALA A 135 -19.99 -28.15 -19.11
CA ALA A 135 -20.88 -27.28 -18.33
C ALA A 135 -21.00 -25.85 -18.92
N ALA A 136 -20.37 -25.57 -20.06
CA ALA A 136 -20.34 -24.24 -20.71
C ALA A 136 -21.22 -24.13 -21.97
N LEU A 137 -22.09 -25.12 -22.23
CA LEU A 137 -23.15 -25.08 -23.25
C LEU A 137 -24.50 -24.91 -22.58
#